data_AF-A0A972ZZ59-F1
#
_entry.id   AF-A0A972ZZ59-F1
#
_cell.length_a   1.000
_cell.length_b   1.000
_cell.length_c   1.000
_cell.angle_alpha   90.00
_cell.angle_beta   90.00
_cell.angle_gamma   90.00
#
_symmetry.space_group_name_H-M   'P 1'
#
loop_
_entity.id
_entity.type
_entity.pdbx_description
1 polymer ?
#
loop_
_entity_poly.entity_id
_entity_poly.type
_entity_poly.pdbx_seq_one_letter_code
_entity_poly.pdbx_strand_id
1 'polypeptide(L)'
;MKKIYLDYNASAPIAPEVAEAMRPFLADHYGNPSSSHWAGVPAKAAVEQARVQVSELLGCQPDEVVFTSGGTESNNHAIKGAFFAQRGR
;
A
#
# COMPACT_ATOMS: atom_id res chain seq x y z
N MET A 1 -16.81 -14.87 -30.02
CA MET A 1 -16.77 -13.39 -29.89
C MET A 1 -15.63 -13.00 -28.97
N LYS A 2 -14.85 -11.97 -29.31
CA LYS A 2 -13.78 -11.43 -28.46
C LYS A 2 -14.41 -10.60 -27.34
N LYS A 3 -14.03 -10.84 -26.08
CA LYS A 3 -14.46 -10.00 -24.95
C LYS A 3 -13.66 -8.70 -24.97
N ILE A 4 -14.33 -7.57 -24.75
CA ILE A 4 -13.71 -6.24 -24.60
C ILE A 4 -14.06 -5.75 -23.20
N TYR A 5 -13.04 -5.42 -22.41
CA TYR A 5 -13.21 -4.92 -21.04
C TYR A 5 -13.17 -3.39 -21.04
N LEU A 6 -14.29 -2.76 -20.65
CA LEU A 6 -14.46 -1.30 -20.65
C LEU A 6 -14.89 -0.77 -19.27
N ASP A 7 -14.65 -1.54 -18.20
CA ASP A 7 -15.10 -1.23 -16.83
C ASP A 7 -13.94 -0.89 -15.89
N TYR A 8 -12.98 -0.09 -16.38
CA TYR A 8 -11.78 0.29 -15.63
C TYR A 8 -12.07 1.18 -14.40
N ASN A 9 -13.26 1.78 -14.32
CA ASN A 9 -13.69 2.53 -13.15
C ASN A 9 -14.09 1.62 -11.98
N ALA A 10 -14.52 0.38 -12.25
CA ALA A 10 -14.83 -0.58 -11.20
C ALA A 10 -13.55 -1.19 -10.60
N SER A 11 -12.61 -1.60 -11.48
CA SER A 11 -11.26 -2.03 -11.11
C SER A 11 -10.39 -2.13 -12.37
N ALA A 12 -9.07 -2.21 -12.20
CA ALA A 12 -8.13 -2.42 -13.28
C ALA A 12 -7.47 -3.81 -13.16
N PRO A 13 -7.13 -4.48 -14.28
CA PRO A 13 -6.26 -5.64 -14.23
C PRO A 13 -4.90 -5.26 -13.64
N ILE A 14 -4.31 -6.17 -12.87
CA ILE A 14 -2.95 -6.00 -12.34
C ILE A 14 -1.97 -5.95 -13.52
N ALA A 15 -1.16 -4.91 -13.58
CA ALA A 15 -0.09 -4.80 -14.57
C ALA A 15 0.93 -5.95 -14.38
N PRO A 16 1.46 -6.57 -15.45
CA PRO A 16 2.41 -7.68 -15.32
C PRO A 16 3.60 -7.37 -14.43
N GLU A 17 4.12 -6.14 -14.49
CA GLU A 17 5.26 -5.69 -13.69
C GLU A 17 4.92 -5.65 -12.19
N VAL A 18 3.67 -5.33 -11.84
CA VAL A 18 3.19 -5.34 -10.45
C VAL A 18 3.08 -6.78 -9.93
N ALA A 19 2.57 -7.70 -10.75
CA ALA A 19 2.49 -9.12 -10.37
C ALA A 19 3.89 -9.71 -10.14
N GLU A 20 4.84 -9.40 -11.03
CA GLU A 20 6.24 -9.84 -10.89
C GLU A 20 6.91 -9.24 -9.66
N ALA A 21 6.68 -7.95 -9.35
CA ALA A 21 7.20 -7.29 -8.16
C ALA A 21 6.63 -7.89 -6.86
N MET A 22 5.37 -8.34 -6.87
CA MET A 22 4.72 -8.93 -5.69
C MET A 22 5.10 -10.38 -5.44
N ARG A 23 5.45 -11.15 -6.50
CA ARG A 23 5.72 -12.59 -6.41
C ARG A 23 6.72 -12.98 -5.31
N PRO A 24 7.88 -12.31 -5.13
CA PRO A 24 8.84 -12.67 -4.09
C PRO A 24 8.23 -12.64 -2.67
N PHE A 25 7.31 -11.71 -2.39
CA PHE A 25 6.68 -11.56 -1.08
C PHE A 25 5.57 -12.60 -0.81
N LEU A 26 5.12 -13.29 -1.86
CA LEU A 26 4.18 -14.41 -1.75
C LEU A 26 4.87 -15.78 -1.60
N ALA A 27 6.17 -15.87 -1.95
CA ALA A 27 6.90 -17.14 -1.99
C ALA A 27 8.10 -17.19 -1.02
N ASP A 28 9.03 -16.24 -1.13
CA ASP A 28 10.36 -16.31 -0.49
C ASP A 28 10.58 -15.24 0.61
N HIS A 29 9.86 -14.12 0.55
CA HIS A 29 9.99 -12.97 1.45
C HIS A 29 8.72 -12.75 2.27
N TYR A 30 8.17 -13.85 2.80
CA TYR A 30 6.89 -13.92 3.51
C TYR A 30 6.96 -13.51 4.99
N GLY A 31 8.15 -13.19 5.52
CA GLY A 31 8.32 -12.93 6.94
C GLY A 31 7.59 -11.68 7.42
N ASN A 32 7.25 -11.66 8.71
CA ASN A 32 6.63 -10.50 9.34
C ASN A 32 7.60 -9.29 9.30
N PRO A 33 7.23 -8.14 8.70
CA PRO A 33 8.10 -6.96 8.62
C PRO A 33 8.42 -6.33 10.00
N SER A 34 7.72 -6.73 11.06
CA SER A 34 8.03 -6.31 12.43
C SER A 34 9.17 -7.12 13.06
N SER A 35 9.54 -8.25 12.47
CA SER A 35 10.65 -9.09 12.94
C SER A 35 12.00 -8.49 12.55
N SER A 36 12.94 -8.44 13.50
CA SER A 36 14.31 -7.96 13.28
C SER A 36 15.26 -9.03 12.71
N HIS A 37 14.83 -10.28 12.63
CA HIS A 37 15.64 -11.38 12.11
C HIS A 37 15.54 -11.53 10.59
N TRP A 38 16.37 -12.42 10.05
CA TRP A 38 16.58 -12.63 8.61
C TRP A 38 15.30 -12.76 7.76
N ALA A 39 14.22 -13.30 8.32
CA ALA A 39 12.98 -13.51 7.57
C ALA A 39 12.15 -12.22 7.44
N GLY A 40 12.21 -11.31 8.43
CA GLY A 40 11.43 -10.06 8.43
C GLY A 40 12.11 -8.92 7.68
N VAL A 41 13.45 -8.91 7.66
CA VAL A 41 14.25 -7.85 7.03
C VAL A 41 13.86 -7.58 5.56
N PRO A 42 13.69 -8.59 4.68
CA PRO A 42 13.31 -8.34 3.29
C PRO A 42 11.93 -7.69 3.14
N ALA A 43 10.92 -8.17 3.90
CA ALA A 43 9.57 -7.62 3.87
C ALA A 43 9.53 -6.18 4.39
N LYS A 44 10.27 -5.90 5.48
CA LYS A 44 10.38 -4.54 6.03
C LYS A 44 11.00 -3.58 5.01
N ALA A 45 12.11 -3.97 4.39
CA ALA A 45 12.79 -3.16 3.39
C ALA A 45 11.86 -2.84 2.20
N ALA A 46 11.06 -3.81 1.76
CA ALA A 46 10.11 -3.61 0.67
C ALA A 46 8.99 -2.61 1.03
N VAL A 47 8.44 -2.68 2.24
CA VAL A 47 7.42 -1.73 2.71
C VAL A 47 7.98 -0.30 2.79
N GLU A 48 9.21 -0.14 3.30
CA GLU A 48 9.84 1.18 3.37
C GLU A 48 10.20 1.74 1.99
N GLN A 49 10.67 0.88 1.06
CA GLN A 49 10.91 1.29 -0.32
C GLN A 49 9.60 1.71 -1.02
N ALA A 50 8.51 0.97 -0.82
CA ALA A 50 7.21 1.31 -1.36
C ALA A 50 6.72 2.66 -0.81
N ARG A 51 6.97 2.94 0.49
CA ARG A 51 6.64 4.22 1.12
C ARG A 51 7.33 5.39 0.43
N VAL A 52 8.64 5.25 0.14
CA VAL A 52 9.41 6.26 -0.59
C VAL A 52 8.83 6.48 -1.98
N GLN A 53 8.60 5.41 -2.74
CA GLN A 53 8.03 5.50 -4.10
C GLN A 53 6.67 6.20 -4.13
N VAL A 54 5.80 5.89 -3.17
CA VAL A 54 4.49 6.56 -3.05
C VAL A 54 4.66 8.03 -2.68
N SER A 55 5.57 8.35 -1.76
CA SER A 55 5.82 9.74 -1.36
C SER A 55 6.37 10.58 -2.52
N GLU A 56 7.26 10.02 -3.34
CA GLU A 56 7.78 10.67 -4.55
C GLU A 56 6.68 10.90 -5.59
N LEU A 57 5.80 9.90 -5.80
CA LEU A 57 4.65 10.01 -6.69
C LEU A 57 3.69 11.13 -6.26
N LEU A 58 3.49 11.30 -4.95
CA LEU A 58 2.57 12.28 -4.38
C LEU A 58 3.21 13.65 -4.09
N GLY A 59 4.55 13.75 -4.12
CA GLY A 59 5.28 14.97 -3.79
C GLY A 59 5.25 15.31 -2.29
N CYS A 60 5.22 14.31 -1.41
CA CYS A 60 5.21 14.48 0.05
C CYS A 60 6.43 13.82 0.73
N GLN A 61 6.58 13.97 2.05
CA GLN A 61 7.59 13.26 2.82
C GLN A 61 7.17 11.80 3.07
N PRO A 62 8.12 10.85 3.17
CA PRO A 62 7.79 9.44 3.42
C PRO A 62 6.97 9.21 4.69
N ASP A 63 7.20 9.98 5.76
CA ASP A 63 6.48 9.88 7.03
C ASP A 63 5.03 10.40 6.97
N GLU A 64 4.65 11.09 5.90
CA GLU A 64 3.27 11.48 5.61
C GLU A 64 2.44 10.34 4.97
N VAL A 65 3.10 9.26 4.52
CA VAL A 65 2.43 8.12 3.86
C VAL A 65 2.04 7.05 4.87
N VAL A 66 0.74 6.75 4.95
CA VAL A 66 0.18 5.64 5.73
C VAL A 66 -0.49 4.63 4.81
N PHE A 67 -0.02 3.38 4.84
CA PHE A 67 -0.67 2.29 4.11
C PHE A 67 -1.92 1.80 4.87
N THR A 68 -3.03 1.67 4.14
CA THR A 68 -4.31 1.12 4.62
C THR A 68 -4.78 0.05 3.63
N SER A 69 -5.87 -0.68 3.94
CA SER A 69 -6.39 -1.71 3.03
C SER A 69 -6.95 -1.18 1.70
N GLY A 70 -7.27 0.11 1.61
CA GLY A 70 -7.77 0.76 0.40
C GLY A 70 -8.53 2.06 0.67
N GLY A 71 -9.05 2.69 -0.38
CA GLY A 71 -9.62 4.04 -0.31
C GLY A 71 -10.79 4.19 0.68
N THR A 72 -11.62 3.17 0.87
CA THR A 72 -12.71 3.19 1.85
C THR A 72 -12.19 3.34 3.28
N GLU A 73 -11.12 2.62 3.62
CA GLU A 73 -10.48 2.74 4.93
C GLU A 73 -9.76 4.08 5.06
N SER A 74 -9.01 4.51 4.04
CA SER A 74 -8.29 5.80 4.06
C SER A 74 -9.23 6.99 4.29
N ASN A 75 -10.37 7.02 3.58
CA ASN A 75 -11.38 8.06 3.76
C ASN A 75 -11.96 8.07 5.18
N ASN A 76 -12.25 6.89 5.73
CA ASN A 76 -12.73 6.77 7.10
C ASN A 76 -11.67 7.21 8.12
N HIS A 77 -10.41 6.84 7.89
CA HIS A 77 -9.28 7.21 8.73
C HIS A 77 -9.13 8.74 8.80
N ALA A 78 -9.17 9.41 7.65
CA ALA A 78 -9.08 10.87 7.59
C ALA A 78 -10.24 11.57 8.32
N ILE A 79 -11.49 11.18 8.04
CA ILE A 79 -12.69 11.81 8.64
C ILE A 79 -12.74 11.57 10.15
N LYS A 80 -12.62 10.30 10.58
CA LYS A 80 -12.69 9.95 12.00
C LYS A 80 -11.49 10.51 12.75
N GLY A 81 -10.30 10.46 12.15
CA GLY A 81 -9.08 11.04 12.72
C GLY A 81 -9.24 12.54 12.98
N ALA A 82 -9.72 13.30 11.99
CA ALA A 82 -9.98 14.73 12.15
C ALA A 82 -11.03 15.01 13.24
N PHE A 83 -12.13 14.24 13.29
CA PHE A 83 -13.14 14.38 14.32
C PHE A 83 -12.58 14.12 15.73
N PHE A 84 -11.90 12.99 15.94
CA PHE A 84 -11.37 12.64 17.26
C PHE A 84 -10.24 13.58 17.71
N ALA A 85 -9.42 14.09 16.78
CA ALA A 85 -8.37 15.06 17.10
C ALA A 85 -8.92 16.41 17.56
N GLN A 86 -10.15 16.77 17.15
CA GLN A 86 -10.82 18.00 17.58
C GLN A 86 -11.71 17.80 18.81
N ARG A 87 -12.07 16.56 19.13
CA ARG A 87 -12.97 16.23 20.24
C ARG A 87 -12.29 16.48 21.58
N GLY A 88 -12.52 17.65 22.17
CA GLY A 88 -11.92 18.10 23.44
C GLY A 88 -11.16 19.42 23.34
N ARG A 89 -11.05 20.00 22.14
CA ARG A 89 -10.89 21.45 21.96
C ARG A 89 -12.24 22.13 22.07
#